data_AF-A0A653HP66-F1
#
_entry.id   AF-A0A653HP66-F1
#
_cell.length_a   1.000
_cell.length_b   1.000
_cell.length_c   1.000
_cell.angle_alpha   90.00
_cell.angle_beta   90.00
_cell.angle_gamma   90.00
#
_symmetry.space_group_name_H-M   'P 1'
#
loop_
_entity.id
_entity.type
_entity.pdbx_description
1 polymer ?
#
loop_
_entity_poly.entity_id
_entity_poly.type
_entity_poly.pdbx_seq_one_letter_code
_entity_poly.pdbx_strand_id
1 'polypeptide(L)'
;MDIFNCNYCSISPFEYLINLIYGDGTSEKEGKKNSDVTYDDSSSNNMSQVLSKVGDQVEKRTINEMLLLCRAWENYVHPRAKEYWKDSQQLQNILCKIADGITKNDDPILGDDYACVFWHGEKNKNDNCPIISVKKGNDNIETITYVNRVLIFLYADEASFQELQKKPKKAFTMACGNINCINLTHISLDD
;
A
#
# COMPACT_ATOMS: atom_id res chain seq x y z
N MET A 1 -26.92 22.70 -34.99
CA MET A 1 -25.49 22.84 -34.63
C MET A 1 -25.43 22.59 -33.13
N ASP A 2 -25.29 21.33 -32.76
CA ASP A 2 -25.17 20.90 -31.36
C ASP A 2 -23.73 21.14 -30.94
N ILE A 3 -23.54 22.15 -30.10
CA ILE A 3 -22.26 22.55 -29.53
C ILE A 3 -22.40 22.44 -28.01
N PHE A 4 -21.41 21.77 -27.42
CA PHE A 4 -21.23 21.44 -26.00
C PHE A 4 -21.73 20.08 -25.54
N ASN A 5 -21.18 19.01 -26.12
CA ASN A 5 -20.94 17.77 -25.39
C ASN A 5 -19.44 17.68 -25.08
N CYS A 6 -18.99 18.40 -24.04
CA CYS A 6 -17.62 18.33 -23.56
C CYS A 6 -17.47 17.08 -22.66
N ASN A 7 -16.90 16.00 -23.18
CA ASN A 7 -16.56 14.79 -22.42
C ASN A 7 -15.54 15.02 -21.28
N TYR A 8 -15.03 16.26 -21.12
CA TYR A 8 -14.05 16.62 -20.09
C TYR A 8 -14.67 17.28 -18.85
N CYS A 9 -15.96 17.63 -18.88
CA CYS A 9 -16.63 18.31 -17.76
C CYS A 9 -17.42 17.37 -16.83
N SER A 10 -17.42 16.07 -17.11
CA SER A 10 -18.12 15.04 -16.31
C SER A 10 -17.20 14.17 -15.46
N ILE A 11 -15.87 14.36 -15.57
CA ILE A 11 -14.90 13.59 -14.79
C ILE A 11 -14.68 14.32 -13.46
N SER A 12 -15.16 13.71 -12.39
CA SER A 12 -14.91 14.15 -11.03
C SER A 12 -13.39 14.32 -10.81
N PRO A 13 -12.89 15.41 -10.19
CA PRO A 13 -11.46 15.59 -9.87
C PRO A 13 -10.85 14.38 -9.14
N PHE A 14 -11.72 13.61 -8.48
CA PHE A 14 -11.40 12.38 -7.79
C PHE A 14 -11.09 11.18 -8.70
N GLU A 15 -11.60 11.10 -9.94
CA GLU A 15 -11.22 10.02 -10.89
C GLU A 15 -9.74 10.13 -11.31
N TYR A 16 -9.16 11.34 -11.26
CA TYR A 16 -7.71 11.51 -11.43
C TYR A 16 -6.94 10.91 -10.24
N LEU A 17 -7.44 11.12 -9.01
CA LEU A 17 -6.91 10.54 -7.78
C LEU A 17 -7.04 9.01 -7.76
N ILE A 18 -8.15 8.47 -8.26
CA ILE A 18 -8.37 7.02 -8.45
C ILE A 18 -7.31 6.42 -9.36
N ASN A 19 -7.18 6.96 -10.58
CA ASN A 19 -6.23 6.43 -11.55
C ASN A 19 -4.78 6.56 -11.04
N LEU A 20 -4.53 7.47 -10.10
CA LEU A 20 -3.24 7.69 -9.46
C LEU A 20 -2.92 6.70 -8.35
N ILE A 21 -3.92 6.33 -7.53
CA ILE A 21 -3.76 5.36 -6.44
C ILE A 21 -3.77 3.93 -7.00
N TYR A 22 -4.61 3.65 -7.99
CA TYR A 22 -4.94 2.29 -8.40
C TYR A 22 -4.36 1.84 -9.74
N GLY A 23 -3.85 2.77 -10.56
CA GLY A 23 -3.40 2.44 -11.91
C GLY A 23 -4.58 2.18 -12.87
N ASP A 24 -4.32 2.26 -14.18
CA ASP A 24 -5.36 2.03 -15.19
C ASP A 24 -5.62 0.52 -15.27
N GLY A 25 -6.82 0.10 -14.85
CA GLY A 25 -7.19 -1.31 -14.77
C GLY A 25 -7.66 -1.86 -16.11
N THR A 26 -6.75 -2.07 -17.06
CA THR A 26 -7.03 -2.96 -18.20
C THR A 26 -6.70 -4.39 -17.81
N SER A 27 -7.73 -5.14 -17.41
CA SER A 27 -7.68 -6.58 -17.27
C SER A 27 -7.46 -7.23 -18.65
N GLU A 28 -6.22 -7.36 -19.08
CA GLU A 28 -5.86 -8.18 -20.24
C GLU A 28 -5.80 -9.65 -19.82
N LYS A 29 -6.79 -10.41 -20.29
CA LYS A 29 -6.75 -11.87 -20.30
C LYS A 29 -5.89 -12.31 -21.48
N GLU A 30 -4.64 -12.67 -21.24
CA GLU A 30 -3.82 -13.34 -22.26
C GLU A 30 -3.63 -14.85 -21.98
N GLY A 31 -4.28 -15.65 -22.84
CA GLY A 31 -3.60 -16.62 -23.68
C GLY A 31 -2.78 -17.74 -23.02
N LYS A 32 -3.42 -18.91 -22.85
CA LYS A 32 -2.71 -20.21 -22.81
C LYS A 32 -1.90 -20.43 -24.09
N LYS A 33 -0.61 -20.78 -23.95
CA LYS A 33 0.13 -21.61 -24.92
C LYS A 33 1.10 -22.54 -24.20
N ASN A 34 0.95 -23.83 -24.47
CA ASN A 34 1.87 -24.91 -24.09
C ASN A 34 3.15 -24.83 -24.93
N SER A 35 4.29 -25.12 -24.33
CA SER A 35 5.36 -25.88 -24.99
C SER A 35 6.28 -26.54 -23.96
N ASP A 36 6.37 -27.85 -24.12
CA ASP A 36 7.21 -28.85 -23.48
C ASP A 36 8.69 -28.63 -23.82
N VAL A 37 9.61 -28.63 -22.84
CA VAL A 37 11.02 -29.03 -23.01
C VAL A 37 11.57 -29.52 -21.66
N THR A 38 11.96 -30.80 -21.63
CA THR A 38 12.72 -31.50 -20.59
C THR A 38 14.22 -31.31 -20.80
N TYR A 39 15.00 -31.17 -19.71
CA TYR A 39 16.39 -31.64 -19.61
C TYR A 39 16.73 -31.97 -18.14
N ASP A 40 17.09 -33.23 -17.90
CA ASP A 40 17.81 -33.71 -16.72
C ASP A 40 19.26 -33.18 -16.72
N ASP A 41 19.81 -32.86 -15.54
CA ASP A 41 21.04 -33.51 -15.06
C ASP A 41 21.27 -33.26 -13.56
N SER A 42 21.80 -34.28 -12.92
CA SER A 42 22.05 -34.43 -11.49
C SER A 42 23.34 -33.73 -11.03
N SER A 43 23.45 -33.41 -9.74
CA SER A 43 24.48 -33.95 -8.83
C SER A 43 24.74 -33.09 -7.58
N SER A 44 24.37 -33.67 -6.44
CA SER A 44 25.06 -33.78 -5.14
C SER A 44 25.90 -32.61 -4.55
N ASN A 45 25.55 -32.12 -3.34
CA ASN A 45 26.06 -32.64 -2.05
C ASN A 45 25.74 -31.73 -0.84
N ASN A 46 25.10 -32.36 0.15
CA ASN A 46 25.30 -32.29 1.61
C ASN A 46 25.69 -30.99 2.36
N MET A 47 24.78 -30.63 3.26
CA MET A 47 24.98 -30.54 4.72
C MET A 47 25.93 -29.48 5.28
N SER A 48 25.33 -28.43 5.82
CA SER A 48 25.73 -27.87 7.12
C SER A 48 24.50 -27.33 7.85
N GLN A 49 24.00 -28.15 8.78
CA GLN A 49 23.18 -27.71 9.89
C GLN A 49 23.98 -26.70 10.72
N VAL A 50 23.55 -25.44 10.79
CA VAL A 50 23.84 -24.61 11.96
C VAL A 50 22.70 -23.61 12.18
N LEU A 51 22.08 -23.75 13.35
CA LEU A 51 21.26 -22.78 14.10
C LEU A 51 19.87 -22.43 13.56
N SER A 52 18.92 -23.27 13.99
CA SER A 52 17.55 -22.88 14.34
C SER A 52 17.53 -21.57 15.14
N LYS A 53 17.10 -20.47 14.52
CA LYS A 53 16.58 -19.33 15.26
C LYS A 53 15.06 -19.47 15.28
N VAL A 54 14.57 -19.64 16.51
CA VAL A 54 13.18 -19.44 16.94
C VAL A 54 12.50 -18.47 15.99
N GLY A 55 11.44 -18.93 15.32
CA GLY A 55 10.61 -18.03 14.52
C GLY A 55 10.15 -16.90 15.44
N ASP A 56 10.63 -15.68 15.18
CA ASP A 56 10.15 -14.48 15.84
C ASP A 56 8.67 -14.40 15.52
N GLN A 57 7.85 -14.87 16.47
CA GLN A 57 6.41 -14.77 16.35
C GLN A 57 6.11 -13.28 16.44
N VAL A 58 5.83 -12.67 15.29
CA VAL A 58 5.46 -11.25 15.22
C VAL A 58 4.27 -11.03 16.14
N GLU A 59 4.48 -10.32 17.25
CA GLU A 59 3.41 -10.06 18.21
C GLU A 59 2.40 -9.12 17.56
N LYS A 60 1.18 -9.63 17.35
CA LYS A 60 0.06 -8.89 16.77
C LYS A 60 -0.72 -8.16 17.85
N ARG A 61 -1.32 -7.04 17.45
CA ARG A 61 -2.30 -6.33 18.29
C ARG A 61 -3.57 -7.13 18.43
N THR A 62 -4.22 -6.98 19.58
CA THR A 62 -5.62 -7.36 19.74
C THR A 62 -6.53 -6.42 18.95
N ILE A 63 -7.77 -6.86 18.69
CA ILE A 63 -8.78 -6.06 17.98
C ILE A 63 -9.02 -4.72 18.70
N ASN A 64 -9.07 -4.71 20.03
CA ASN A 64 -9.30 -3.49 20.81
C ASN A 64 -8.13 -2.50 20.70
N GLU A 65 -6.88 -3.00 20.77
CA GLU A 65 -5.69 -2.16 20.58
C GLU A 65 -5.63 -1.57 19.18
N MET A 66 -5.97 -2.35 18.14
CA MET A 66 -6.06 -1.85 16.78
C MET A 66 -7.11 -0.74 16.63
N LEU A 67 -8.31 -0.92 17.20
CA LEU A 67 -9.37 0.08 17.12
C LEU A 67 -8.98 1.39 17.82
N LEU A 68 -8.30 1.32 18.96
CA LEU A 68 -7.76 2.49 19.66
C LEU A 68 -6.69 3.20 18.82
N LEU A 69 -5.78 2.44 18.20
CA LEU A 69 -4.75 2.97 17.32
C LEU A 69 -5.36 3.68 16.09
N CYS A 70 -6.31 3.02 15.43
CA CYS A 70 -7.00 3.60 14.28
C CYS A 70 -7.73 4.89 14.65
N ARG A 71 -8.37 4.94 15.82
CA ARG A 71 -9.02 6.15 16.33
C ARG A 71 -8.02 7.28 16.60
N ALA A 72 -6.81 6.96 17.05
CA ALA A 72 -5.75 7.96 17.20
C ALA A 72 -5.35 8.52 15.82
N TRP A 73 -5.10 7.64 14.86
CA TRP A 73 -4.73 7.98 13.49
C TRP A 73 -5.79 8.79 12.74
N GLU A 74 -7.09 8.53 12.96
CA GLU A 74 -8.20 9.21 12.29
C GLU A 74 -8.20 10.73 12.48
N ASN A 75 -7.68 11.21 13.62
CA ASN A 75 -7.56 12.63 13.93
C ASN A 75 -6.57 13.36 13.00
N TYR A 76 -5.62 12.63 12.44
CA TYR A 76 -4.56 13.16 11.56
C TYR A 76 -4.84 12.90 10.08
N VAL A 77 -5.90 12.16 9.75
CA VAL A 77 -6.26 11.90 8.36
C VAL A 77 -6.61 13.21 7.66
N HIS A 78 -5.94 13.46 6.55
CA HIS A 78 -6.09 14.64 5.73
C HIS A 78 -7.52 14.74 5.15
N PRO A 79 -8.11 15.96 5.03
CA PRO A 79 -9.45 16.16 4.47
C PRO A 79 -9.66 15.48 3.11
N ARG A 80 -8.63 15.46 2.24
CA ARG A 80 -8.65 14.76 0.93
C ARG A 80 -9.14 13.31 1.04
N ALA A 81 -8.70 12.59 2.07
CA ALA A 81 -9.02 11.20 2.26
C ALA A 81 -10.42 11.02 2.85
N LYS A 82 -10.86 11.94 3.72
CA LYS A 82 -12.22 11.96 4.27
C LYS A 82 -13.28 12.27 3.22
N GLU A 83 -12.94 13.14 2.26
CA GLU A 83 -13.81 13.44 1.11
C GLU A 83 -13.92 12.25 0.14
N TYR A 84 -12.84 11.48 0.03
CA TYR A 84 -12.76 10.30 -0.82
C TYR A 84 -13.49 9.08 -0.22
N TRP A 85 -13.19 8.73 1.03
CA TRP A 85 -13.92 7.72 1.81
C TRP A 85 -14.97 8.39 2.70
N LYS A 86 -16.08 8.82 2.08
CA LYS A 86 -17.20 9.48 2.78
C LYS A 86 -17.84 8.59 3.85
N ASP A 87 -17.79 7.28 3.65
CA ASP A 87 -18.19 6.31 4.66
C ASP A 87 -17.05 6.09 5.66
N SER A 88 -17.29 6.53 6.90
CA SER A 88 -16.36 6.38 8.03
C SER A 88 -15.94 4.91 8.22
N GLN A 89 -16.80 3.95 7.88
CA GLN A 89 -16.47 2.53 7.99
C GLN A 89 -15.41 2.10 6.97
N GLN A 90 -15.42 2.66 5.76
CA GLN A 90 -14.42 2.37 4.75
C GLN A 90 -13.03 2.87 5.15
N LEU A 91 -12.95 4.12 5.62
CA LEU A 91 -11.70 4.68 6.14
C LEU A 91 -11.19 3.84 7.31
N GLN A 92 -12.06 3.53 8.28
CA GLN A 92 -11.71 2.68 9.43
C GLN A 92 -11.17 1.32 9.00
N ASN A 93 -11.78 0.68 7.99
CA ASN A 93 -11.31 -0.61 7.49
C ASN A 93 -9.89 -0.53 6.92
N ILE A 94 -9.53 0.56 6.23
CA ILE A 94 -8.18 0.76 5.69
C ILE A 94 -7.18 0.95 6.83
N LEU A 95 -7.52 1.78 7.83
CA LEU A 95 -6.68 1.97 9.00
C LEU A 95 -6.45 0.65 9.75
N CYS A 96 -7.50 -0.14 9.94
CA CYS A 96 -7.39 -1.46 10.56
C CYS A 96 -6.50 -2.41 9.75
N LYS A 97 -6.60 -2.41 8.41
CA LYS A 97 -5.72 -3.22 7.55
C LYS A 97 -4.25 -2.81 7.69
N ILE A 98 -3.97 -1.50 7.80
CA ILE A 98 -2.59 -1.01 8.04
C ILE A 98 -2.11 -1.45 9.43
N ALA A 99 -2.94 -1.27 10.46
CA ALA A 99 -2.60 -1.63 11.84
C ALA A 99 -2.37 -3.14 12.03
N ASP A 100 -3.11 -3.99 11.31
CA ASP A 100 -2.94 -5.44 11.31
C ASP A 100 -1.64 -5.87 10.62
N GLY A 101 -1.20 -5.13 9.60
CA GLY A 101 -0.01 -5.45 8.84
C GLY A 101 1.32 -5.07 9.51
N ILE A 102 1.30 -4.50 10.71
CA ILE A 102 2.50 -4.13 11.49
C ILE A 102 2.53 -4.86 12.84
N THR A 103 3.62 -4.70 13.59
CA THR A 103 3.74 -5.31 14.94
C THR A 103 3.08 -4.44 16.00
N LYS A 104 2.84 -5.01 17.18
CA LYS A 104 2.13 -4.36 18.30
C LYS A 104 2.75 -3.04 18.78
N ASN A 105 4.06 -2.87 18.64
CA ASN A 105 4.77 -1.72 19.20
C ASN A 105 5.11 -0.66 18.13
N ASP A 106 4.80 -0.92 16.86
CA ASP A 106 5.17 -0.01 15.77
C ASP A 106 4.05 0.96 15.41
N ASP A 107 4.39 2.20 15.12
CA ASP A 107 3.44 3.20 14.59
C ASP A 107 4.09 3.96 13.41
N PRO A 108 3.62 3.78 12.16
CA PRO A 108 4.20 4.42 11.00
C PRO A 108 3.78 5.90 10.82
N ILE A 109 2.89 6.42 11.68
CA ILE A 109 2.28 7.75 11.54
C ILE A 109 2.67 8.66 12.71
N LEU A 110 2.58 8.15 13.94
CA LEU A 110 2.85 8.89 15.18
C LEU A 110 4.03 8.33 15.98
N GLY A 111 4.73 7.34 15.42
CA GLY A 111 5.87 6.68 16.07
C GLY A 111 7.17 7.48 15.95
N ASP A 112 8.29 6.78 16.18
CA ASP A 112 9.63 7.35 16.11
C ASP A 112 10.10 7.54 14.66
N ASP A 113 10.48 8.76 14.30
CA ASP A 113 11.01 9.13 12.99
C ASP A 113 12.35 8.47 12.65
N TYR A 114 13.08 7.93 13.64
CA TYR A 114 14.35 7.24 13.42
C TYR A 114 14.19 5.73 13.28
N ALA A 115 13.04 5.17 13.67
CA ALA A 115 12.81 3.73 13.67
C ALA A 115 12.08 3.27 12.40
N CYS A 116 12.51 2.14 11.83
CA CYS A 116 11.76 1.51 10.74
C CYS A 116 10.49 0.82 11.28
N VAL A 117 9.40 0.92 10.54
CA VAL A 117 8.16 0.18 10.80
C VAL A 117 7.96 -0.84 9.69
N PHE A 118 8.06 -2.12 10.01
CA PHE A 118 8.06 -3.18 8.99
C PHE A 118 6.66 -3.70 8.66
N TRP A 119 6.40 -3.85 7.37
CA TRP A 119 5.20 -4.49 6.86
C TRP A 119 5.32 -6.01 6.86
N HIS A 120 4.33 -6.65 7.47
CA HIS A 120 4.16 -8.09 7.60
C HIS A 120 2.89 -8.60 6.89
N GLY A 121 2.18 -7.75 6.16
CA GLY A 121 1.02 -8.11 5.36
C GLY A 121 1.38 -8.57 3.95
N GLU A 122 0.43 -8.42 3.03
CA GLU A 122 0.58 -8.84 1.63
C GLU A 122 1.68 -8.05 0.89
N LYS A 123 2.34 -8.73 -0.05
CA LYS A 123 3.36 -8.14 -0.93
C LYS A 123 3.05 -8.46 -2.38
N ASN A 124 3.39 -7.52 -3.25
CA ASN A 124 3.27 -7.74 -4.69
C ASN A 124 4.28 -8.81 -5.13
N LYS A 125 3.83 -9.77 -5.93
CA LYS A 125 4.64 -10.91 -6.39
C LYS A 125 5.79 -10.50 -7.31
N ASN A 126 5.66 -9.37 -8.00
CA ASN A 126 6.60 -8.96 -9.04
C ASN A 126 7.78 -8.16 -8.48
N ASP A 127 7.53 -7.23 -7.55
CA ASP A 127 8.55 -6.33 -6.99
C ASP A 127 8.77 -6.51 -5.48
N ASN A 128 8.02 -7.41 -4.84
CA ASN A 128 8.07 -7.70 -3.40
C ASN A 128 7.75 -6.50 -2.51
N CYS A 129 7.10 -5.45 -3.04
CA CYS A 129 6.72 -4.26 -2.29
C CYS A 129 5.43 -4.49 -1.47
N PRO A 130 5.28 -3.84 -0.30
CA PRO A 130 4.05 -3.85 0.50
C PRO A 130 2.81 -3.40 -0.28
N ILE A 131 1.76 -4.22 -0.26
CA ILE A 131 0.47 -3.90 -0.88
C ILE A 131 -0.71 -4.03 0.08
N ILE A 132 -1.81 -3.38 -0.27
CA ILE A 132 -3.06 -3.38 0.47
C ILE A 132 -4.24 -3.30 -0.49
N SER A 133 -5.31 -4.04 -0.17
CA SER A 133 -6.59 -3.96 -0.88
C SER A 133 -7.47 -2.86 -0.30
N VAL A 134 -7.99 -2.00 -1.16
CA VAL A 134 -8.79 -0.83 -0.79
C VAL A 134 -10.03 -0.76 -1.66
N LYS A 135 -11.18 -0.41 -1.08
CA LYS A 135 -12.41 -0.18 -1.84
C LYS A 135 -12.36 1.17 -2.54
N LYS A 136 -12.73 1.18 -3.81
CA LYS A 136 -12.80 2.39 -4.65
C LYS A 136 -14.03 3.22 -4.27
N GLY A 137 -13.91 4.12 -3.30
CA GLY A 137 -15.02 4.98 -2.86
C GLY A 137 -16.30 4.20 -2.55
N ASN A 138 -17.43 4.62 -3.12
CA ASN A 138 -18.73 3.96 -2.91
C ASN A 138 -18.93 2.69 -3.76
N ASP A 139 -18.03 2.37 -4.69
CA ASP A 139 -18.14 1.17 -5.50
C ASP A 139 -17.68 -0.05 -4.68
N ASN A 140 -18.37 -1.19 -4.83
CA ASN A 140 -17.99 -2.47 -4.19
C ASN A 140 -16.77 -3.14 -4.84
N ILE A 141 -15.96 -2.38 -5.59
CA ILE A 141 -14.76 -2.88 -6.26
C ILE A 141 -13.57 -2.68 -5.33
N GLU A 142 -12.95 -3.78 -4.91
CA GLU A 142 -11.64 -3.74 -4.25
C GLU A 142 -10.52 -3.65 -5.28
N THR A 143 -9.55 -2.78 -5.00
CA THR A 143 -8.36 -2.62 -5.84
C THR A 143 -7.11 -2.69 -4.97
N ILE A 144 -6.05 -3.27 -5.52
CA ILE A 144 -4.76 -3.45 -4.85
C ILE A 144 -3.88 -2.24 -5.18
N THR A 145 -3.22 -1.68 -4.17
CA THR A 145 -2.23 -0.62 -4.33
C THR A 145 -1.10 -0.78 -3.30
N TYR A 146 -0.08 0.08 -3.35
CA TYR A 146 1.05 0.07 -2.44
C TYR A 146 0.72 0.77 -1.12
N VAL A 147 1.17 0.19 0.00
CA VAL A 147 0.90 0.72 1.35
C VAL A 147 1.42 2.15 1.50
N ASN A 148 2.63 2.43 1.02
CA ASN A 148 3.22 3.77 1.13
C ASN A 148 2.46 4.83 0.31
N ARG A 149 1.81 4.46 -0.81
CA ARG A 149 0.92 5.37 -1.54
C ARG A 149 -0.34 5.70 -0.76
N VAL A 150 -0.91 4.72 -0.07
CA VAL A 150 -2.08 4.94 0.80
C VAL A 150 -1.70 5.85 1.97
N LEU A 151 -0.55 5.65 2.60
CA LEU A 151 -0.08 6.50 3.70
C LEU A 151 0.12 7.96 3.27
N ILE A 152 0.74 8.18 2.10
CA ILE A 152 0.89 9.53 1.53
C ILE A 152 -0.47 10.17 1.25
N PHE A 153 -1.43 9.42 0.70
CA PHE A 153 -2.77 9.93 0.48
C PHE A 153 -3.50 10.29 1.78
N LEU A 154 -3.32 9.47 2.83
CA LEU A 154 -3.95 9.67 4.13
C LEU A 154 -3.35 10.83 4.93
N TYR A 155 -2.01 11.00 4.92
CA TYR A 155 -1.31 11.79 5.94
C TYR A 155 -0.30 12.81 5.42
N ALA A 156 0.16 12.70 4.18
CA ALA A 156 1.11 13.69 3.67
C ALA A 156 0.47 15.09 3.68
N ASP A 157 1.28 16.12 3.88
CA ASP A 157 0.86 17.49 3.66
C ASP A 157 0.61 17.76 2.17
N GLU A 158 0.00 18.90 1.85
CA GLU A 158 -0.34 19.21 0.46
C GLU A 158 0.89 19.29 -0.44
N ALA A 159 1.99 19.88 0.04
CA ALA A 159 3.20 20.08 -0.75
C ALA A 159 3.83 18.73 -1.13
N SER A 160 4.08 17.86 -0.13
CA SER A 160 4.66 16.54 -0.33
C SER A 160 3.75 15.64 -1.15
N PHE A 161 2.43 15.72 -0.93
CA PHE A 161 1.46 15.00 -1.74
C PHE A 161 1.54 15.40 -3.21
N GLN A 162 1.55 16.69 -3.54
CA GLN A 162 1.65 17.17 -4.93
C GLN A 162 2.97 16.81 -5.61
N GLU A 163 4.07 16.75 -4.86
CA GLU A 163 5.37 16.31 -5.38
C GLU A 163 5.38 14.81 -5.68
N LEU A 164 4.99 13.99 -4.71
CA LEU A 164 4.99 12.53 -4.83
C LEU A 164 3.99 12.01 -5.89
N GLN A 165 2.94 12.78 -6.17
CA GLN A 165 2.00 12.47 -7.25
C GLN A 165 2.62 12.56 -8.66
N LYS A 166 3.72 13.29 -8.83
CA LYS A 166 4.43 13.40 -10.12
C LYS A 166 5.25 12.14 -10.43
N LYS A 167 5.54 11.31 -9.41
CA LYS A 167 6.36 10.11 -9.56
C LYS A 167 5.61 8.97 -10.27
N PRO A 168 6.33 8.04 -10.92
CA PRO A 168 5.74 6.86 -11.56
C PRO A 168 4.85 6.07 -10.60
N LYS A 169 3.78 5.44 -11.11
CA LYS A 169 2.79 4.66 -10.35
C LYS A 169 3.31 3.32 -9.80
N LYS A 170 4.46 3.35 -9.13
CA LYS A 170 5.09 2.25 -8.40
C LYS A 170 5.19 2.61 -6.91
N ALA A 171 5.57 1.65 -6.08
CA ALA A 171 5.88 1.92 -4.68
C ALA A 171 6.93 3.03 -4.58
N PHE A 172 6.76 3.95 -3.64
CA PHE A 172 7.82 4.92 -3.33
C PHE A 172 9.03 4.21 -2.75
N THR A 173 10.21 4.77 -3.02
CA THR A 173 11.45 4.36 -2.36
C THR A 173 11.46 4.86 -0.92
N MET A 174 12.12 4.12 -0.05
CA MET A 174 12.27 4.49 1.36
C MET A 174 13.68 5.04 1.58
N ALA A 175 13.82 6.19 2.24
CA ALA A 175 15.09 6.82 2.58
C ALA A 175 15.98 5.93 3.48
N CYS A 176 15.36 5.03 4.28
CA CYS A 176 16.07 4.04 5.07
C CYS A 176 16.60 2.84 4.24
N GLY A 177 16.28 2.77 2.94
CA GLY A 177 16.72 1.71 2.04
C GLY A 177 16.00 0.37 2.19
N ASN A 178 15.06 0.24 3.14
CA ASN A 178 14.33 -1.01 3.36
C ASN A 178 12.94 -0.97 2.70
N ILE A 179 12.72 -1.82 1.68
CA ILE A 179 11.46 -1.92 0.93
C ILE A 179 10.25 -2.31 1.78
N ASN A 180 10.46 -2.93 2.95
CA ASN A 180 9.39 -3.32 3.85
C ASN A 180 9.07 -2.24 4.88
N CYS A 181 9.87 -1.17 4.96
CA CYS A 181 9.53 -0.05 5.83
C CYS A 181 8.30 0.66 5.28
N ILE A 182 7.36 0.99 6.16
CA ILE A 182 6.19 1.82 5.84
C ILE A 182 6.09 3.04 6.75
N ASN A 183 7.15 3.41 7.48
CA ASN A 183 7.16 4.65 8.25
C ASN A 183 6.99 5.85 7.31
N LEU A 184 6.01 6.70 7.56
CA LEU A 184 5.63 7.84 6.73
C LEU A 184 6.82 8.79 6.52
N THR A 185 7.62 9.05 7.57
CA THR A 185 8.76 9.97 7.52
C THR A 185 9.99 9.36 6.83
N HIS A 186 9.96 8.07 6.53
CA HIS A 186 11.00 7.38 5.76
C HIS A 186 10.69 7.35 4.26
N ILE A 187 9.58 7.89 3.77
CA ILE A 187 9.27 7.91 2.34
C ILE A 187 10.17 8.94 1.63
N SER A 188 10.90 8.49 0.61
CA SER A 188 11.82 9.34 -0.14
C SER A 188 11.09 10.27 -1.10
N LEU A 189 11.35 11.57 -0.98
CA LEU A 189 10.99 12.56 -2.00
C LEU A 189 11.91 12.49 -3.21
N ASP A 190 13.10 11.91 -3.07
CA ASP A 190 14.08 11.69 -4.14
C ASP A 190 13.92 10.31 -4.81
N ASP A 191 14.47 10.15 -6.02
CA ASP A 191 14.46 8.89 -6.77
C ASP A 191 15.53 7.89 -6.32
#